data_AF-A0A504KT52-F1
#
_entry.id   AF-A0A504KT52-F1
#
_cell.length_a   1.000
_cell.length_b   1.000
_cell.length_c   1.000
_cell.angle_alpha   90.00
_cell.angle_beta   90.00
_cell.angle_gamma   90.00
#
_symmetry.space_group_name_H-M   'P 1'
#
loop_
_entity.id
_entity.type
_entity.pdbx_description
1 polymer ?
#
loop_
_entity_poly.entity_id
_entity_poly.type
_entity_poly.pdbx_seq_one_letter_code
_entity_poly.pdbx_strand_id
1 'polypeptide(L)'
;PRARAGVGQTAEIWCHAPGEVLAERYRARLDQRLPGHPGAAYIPELIELAKRAEPLRRGPLFDVDTTKPIDFDAISQWLREVMHG
;
A
#
# COMPACT_ATOMS: atom_id res chain seq x y z
N PRO A 1 -16.59 8.79 -10.99
CA PRO A 1 -17.87 8.53 -10.28
C PRO A 1 -18.18 7.01 -10.22
N ARG A 2 -18.20 6.43 -9.01
CA ARG A 2 -18.38 4.98 -8.72
C ARG A 2 -19.67 4.36 -9.30
N ALA A 3 -20.66 5.19 -9.60
CA ALA A 3 -21.94 4.79 -10.16
C ALA A 3 -21.88 4.02 -11.49
N ARG A 4 -20.76 4.03 -12.23
CA ARG A 4 -20.62 3.28 -13.50
C ARG A 4 -20.10 1.85 -13.37
N ALA A 5 -19.54 1.46 -12.22
CA ALA A 5 -18.93 0.13 -12.04
C ALA A 5 -19.77 -0.83 -11.17
N GLY A 6 -20.94 -0.40 -10.67
CA GLY A 6 -21.79 -1.22 -9.81
C GLY A 6 -21.19 -1.55 -8.43
N VAL A 7 -20.13 -0.86 -8.01
CA VAL A 7 -19.46 -1.09 -6.73
C VAL A 7 -20.26 -0.42 -5.61
N GLY A 8 -20.86 -1.23 -4.73
CA GLY A 8 -21.71 -0.77 -3.62
C GLY A 8 -20.95 -0.29 -2.38
N GLN A 9 -19.76 -0.84 -2.11
CA GLN A 9 -18.94 -0.51 -0.94
C GLN A 9 -17.44 -0.58 -1.29
N THR A 10 -16.61 0.19 -0.59
CA THR A 10 -15.17 0.28 -0.80
C THR A 10 -14.47 0.48 0.52
N ALA A 11 -13.40 -0.27 0.78
CA ALA A 11 -12.49 -0.08 1.90
C ALA A 11 -11.06 0.07 1.37
N GLU A 12 -10.26 0.94 1.99
CA GLU A 12 -8.88 1.20 1.59
C GLU A 12 -7.92 0.82 2.73
N ILE A 13 -6.95 -0.05 2.43
CA ILE A 13 -5.83 -0.35 3.32
C ILE A 13 -4.60 0.34 2.74
N TRP A 14 -4.07 1.32 3.46
CA TRP A 14 -2.93 2.10 3.03
C TRP A 14 -1.66 1.62 3.72
N CYS A 15 -0.86 0.82 3.01
CA CYS A 15 0.42 0.33 3.49
C CYS A 15 1.53 1.31 3.12
N HIS A 16 2.23 1.83 4.13
CA HIS A 16 3.35 2.76 3.92
C HIS A 16 4.55 2.42 4.80
N ALA A 17 5.69 3.02 4.45
CA ALA A 17 6.92 3.03 5.22
C ALA A 17 7.81 4.18 4.70
N PRO A 18 8.83 4.61 5.46
CA PRO A 18 9.81 5.57 4.98
C PRO A 18 10.48 5.10 3.69
N GLY A 19 10.77 6.03 2.79
CA GLY A 19 11.37 5.75 1.47
C GLY A 19 12.63 4.89 1.55
N GLU A 20 13.47 5.11 2.57
CA GLU A 20 14.71 4.33 2.74
C GLU A 20 14.44 2.86 3.12
N VAL A 21 13.43 2.61 3.94
CA VAL A 21 13.00 1.25 4.28
C VAL A 21 12.46 0.56 3.02
N LEU A 22 11.72 1.28 2.18
CA LEU A 22 11.23 0.76 0.91
C LEU A 22 12.36 0.48 -0.07
N ALA A 23 13.36 1.37 -0.16
CA ALA A 23 14.54 1.22 -1.00
C ALA A 23 15.38 -0.01 -0.62
N GLU A 24 15.58 -0.24 0.68
CA GLU A 24 16.28 -1.42 1.18
C GLU A 24 15.54 -2.71 0.81
N ARG A 25 14.23 -2.77 1.11
CA ARG A 25 13.37 -3.92 0.77
C ARG A 25 13.33 -4.17 -0.73
N TYR A 26 13.33 -3.12 -1.53
CA TYR A 26 13.34 -3.20 -2.98
C TYR A 26 14.67 -3.76 -3.49
N ARG A 27 15.82 -3.28 -2.98
CA ARG A 27 17.15 -3.77 -3.33
C ARG A 27 17.31 -5.25 -3.01
N ALA A 28 16.83 -5.69 -1.85
CA ALA A 28 16.89 -7.08 -1.41
C ALA A 28 16.09 -8.06 -2.31
N ARG A 29 15.17 -7.55 -3.14
CA ARG A 29 14.31 -8.34 -4.02
C ARG A 29 14.62 -8.16 -5.50
N LEU A 30 15.69 -7.43 -5.86
CA LEU A 30 16.04 -7.16 -7.25
C LEU A 30 16.18 -8.44 -8.08
N ASP A 31 16.86 -9.44 -7.53
CA ASP A 31 17.10 -10.72 -8.20
C ASP A 31 15.83 -11.59 -8.33
N GLN A 32 14.74 -11.21 -7.67
CA GLN A 32 13.45 -11.89 -7.69
C GLN A 32 12.44 -11.21 -8.63
N ARG A 33 12.82 -10.10 -9.29
CA ARG A 33 11.89 -9.36 -10.16
C ARG A 33 11.83 -9.98 -11.56
N LEU A 34 10.60 -10.19 -12.03
CA LEU A 34 10.34 -10.67 -13.39
C LEU A 34 10.80 -9.64 -14.45
N PRO A 35 11.12 -10.09 -15.67
CA PRO A 35 11.40 -9.20 -16.80
C PRO A 35 10.28 -8.17 -17.00
N GLY A 36 10.65 -6.90 -17.22
CA GLY A 36 9.72 -5.78 -17.40
C GLY A 36 9.46 -4.95 -16.13
N HIS A 37 9.87 -5.43 -14.95
CA HIS A 37 9.86 -4.60 -13.75
C HIS A 37 11.08 -3.68 -13.67
N PRO A 38 10.95 -2.44 -13.14
CA PRO A 38 12.09 -1.53 -13.01
C PRO A 38 13.25 -2.14 -12.22
N GLY A 39 14.48 -1.88 -12.65
CA GLY A 39 15.67 -2.32 -11.91
C GLY A 39 16.02 -1.41 -10.73
N ALA A 40 17.28 -1.45 -10.31
CA ALA A 40 17.81 -0.59 -9.25
C ALA A 40 17.71 0.92 -9.57
N ALA A 41 17.65 1.29 -10.86
CA ALA A 41 17.53 2.68 -11.30
C ALA A 41 16.25 3.39 -10.80
N TYR A 42 15.22 2.63 -10.40
CA TYR A 42 13.98 3.17 -9.84
C TYR A 42 14.07 3.55 -8.36
N ILE A 43 15.09 3.07 -7.63
CA ILE A 43 15.19 3.28 -6.18
C ILE A 43 15.17 4.78 -5.79
N PRO A 44 15.90 5.69 -6.46
CA PRO A 44 15.83 7.11 -6.13
C PRO A 44 14.42 7.70 -6.31
N GLU A 45 13.73 7.30 -7.38
CA GLU A 45 12.35 7.74 -7.63
C GLU A 45 11.38 7.21 -6.56
N LEU A 46 11.54 5.95 -6.15
CA LEU A 46 10.76 5.34 -5.08
C LEU A 46 10.86 6.11 -3.75
N ILE A 47 12.07 6.53 -3.37
CA ILE A 47 12.31 7.33 -2.16
C ILE A 47 11.54 8.66 -2.24
N GLU A 48 11.63 9.36 -3.37
CA GLU A 48 10.92 10.62 -3.56
C GLU A 48 9.39 10.44 -3.63
N LEU A 49 8.93 9.34 -4.23
CA LEU A 49 7.51 9.01 -4.27
C LEU A 49 6.95 8.78 -2.86
N ALA A 50 7.67 8.04 -2.00
CA ALA A 50 7.24 7.75 -0.65
C ALA A 50 7.00 9.01 0.21
N LYS A 51 7.72 10.11 -0.05
CA LYS A 51 7.55 11.38 0.68
C LYS A 51 6.23 12.10 0.41
N ARG A 52 5.63 11.87 -0.77
CA ARG A 52 4.43 12.56 -1.25
C ARG A 52 3.25 11.63 -1.49
N ALA A 53 3.44 10.34 -1.27
CA ALA A 53 2.41 9.34 -1.47
C ALA A 53 1.31 9.53 -0.42
N GLU A 54 0.06 9.55 -0.88
CA GLU A 54 -1.11 9.69 -0.02
C GLU A 54 -2.13 8.61 -0.38
N PRO A 55 -2.97 8.21 0.59
CA PRO A 55 -4.11 7.34 0.30
C PRO A 55 -5.02 8.00 -0.74
N LEU A 56 -5.68 7.16 -1.54
CA LEU A 56 -6.65 7.58 -2.54
C LEU A 56 -7.91 8.18 -1.92
N ARG A 57 -8.16 7.90 -0.63
CA ARG A 57 -9.30 8.34 0.18
C ARG A 57 -10.62 8.00 -0.50
N ARG A 58 -10.74 6.76 -0.99
CA ARG A 58 -11.93 6.27 -1.69
C ARG A 58 -12.76 5.34 -0.81
N GLY A 59 -12.95 5.66 0.46
CA GLY A 59 -13.75 4.89 1.42
C GLY A 59 -13.19 5.05 2.83
N PRO A 60 -13.71 4.27 3.80
CA PRO A 60 -13.01 4.07 5.06
C PRO A 60 -11.56 3.64 4.80
N LEU A 61 -10.65 4.23 5.56
CA LEU A 61 -9.21 4.06 5.42
C LEU A 61 -8.65 3.39 6.68
N PHE A 62 -7.85 2.35 6.47
CA PHE A 62 -7.02 1.75 7.51
C PHE A 62 -5.54 2.01 7.19
N ASP A 63 -4.86 2.72 8.08
CA ASP A 63 -3.45 3.09 7.92
C ASP A 63 -2.55 1.97 8.47
N VAL A 64 -1.60 1.51 7.65
CA VAL A 64 -0.66 0.44 8.01
C VAL A 64 0.77 0.93 7.83
N ASP A 65 1.39 1.26 8.96
CA ASP A 65 2.83 1.47 9.06
C ASP A 65 3.55 0.11 9.01
N THR A 66 4.06 -0.23 7.83
CA THR A 66 4.75 -1.50 7.58
C THR A 66 6.18 -1.54 8.12
N THR A 67 6.63 -0.52 8.86
CA THR A 67 7.88 -0.62 9.66
C THR A 67 7.68 -1.43 10.93
N LYS A 68 6.42 -1.64 11.34
CA LYS A 68 6.02 -2.42 12.51
C LYS A 68 5.49 -3.79 12.08
N PRO A 69 5.42 -4.76 13.01
CA PRO A 69 4.67 -5.99 12.79
C PRO A 69 3.24 -5.67 12.33
N ILE A 70 2.79 -6.36 11.28
CA ILE A 70 1.44 -6.16 10.73
C ILE A 70 0.46 -6.91 11.61
N ASP A 71 -0.53 -6.19 12.16
CA ASP A 71 -1.65 -6.77 12.89
C ASP A 71 -2.76 -7.17 11.91
N PHE A 72 -2.69 -8.42 11.43
CA PHE A 72 -3.67 -8.97 10.50
C PHE A 72 -5.06 -9.16 11.13
N ASP A 73 -5.12 -9.37 12.44
CA ASP A 73 -6.39 -9.55 13.16
C ASP A 73 -7.15 -8.22 13.24
N ALA A 74 -6.44 -7.13 13.56
CA ALA A 74 -7.01 -5.78 13.53
C ALA A 74 -7.50 -5.38 12.13
N ILE A 75 -6.71 -5.62 11.09
CA ILE A 75 -7.11 -5.35 9.69
C ILE A 75 -8.35 -6.15 9.31
N SER A 76 -8.38 -7.45 9.65
CA SER A 76 -9.50 -8.34 9.32
C SER A 76 -10.77 -7.98 10.08
N GLN A 77 -10.65 -7.59 11.35
CA GLN A 77 -11.77 -7.10 12.14
C GLN A 77 -12.32 -5.81 11.55
N TRP A 78 -11.46 -4.83 11.28
CA TRP A 78 -11.87 -3.56 10.68
C TRP A 78 -12.57 -3.76 9.33
N LEU A 79 -12.05 -4.65 8.47
CA LEU A 79 -12.69 -4.98 7.19
C LEU A 79 -14.12 -5.51 7.39
N ARG A 80 -14.33 -6.38 8.38
CA ARG A 80 -15.69 -6.88 8.68
C ARG A 80 -16.61 -5.74 9.11
N GLU A 81 -16.13 -4.81 9.93
CA GLU A 81 -16.91 -3.67 10.40
C GLU A 81 -17.31 -2.72 9.24
N VAL A 82 -16.40 -2.44 8.30
CA VAL A 82 -16.65 -1.48 7.22
C VAL A 82 -17.33 -2.07 5.98
N MET A 83 -17.36 -3.40 5.83
CA MET A 83 -17.97 -4.10 4.68
C MET A 83 -19.30 -4.78 5.02
N HIS A 84 -19.66 -4.93 6.30
CA HIS A 84 -20.92 -5.54 6.75
C HIS A 84 -21.88 -4.55 7.43
N GLY A 85 -21.69 -3.24 7.19
CA GLY A 85 -22.69 -2.21 7.47
C GLY A 85 -23.87 -2.26 6.50
#